data_AF-A0A257QKC1-F1
#
_entry.id   AF-A0A257QKC1-F1
#
_cell.length_a   1.000
_cell.length_b   1.000
_cell.length_c   1.000
_cell.angle_alpha   90.00
_cell.angle_beta   90.00
_cell.angle_gamma   90.00
#
_symmetry.space_group_name_H-M   'P 1'
#
loop_
_entity.id
_entity.type
_entity.pdbx_description
1 polymer ?
#
loop_
_entity_poly.entity_id
_entity_poly.type
_entity_poly.pdbx_seq_one_letter_code
_entity_poly.pdbx_strand_id
1 'polypeptide(L)'
;GTATTIDTLGPRLRFEGGLILPGPELMRTTLAQATANLPQAQGATAAYPTDTHGAIATGIAAAQAGAVLRQWLTGLEHYGSPPRVYSAGGGWPIVRQETIALLAAAQTRLGLPITPIEWLPAPVLDGLARLACEQ
;
A
#
# COMPACT_ATOMS: atom_id res chain seq x y z
N GLY A 1 6.94 -4.87 2.78
CA GLY A 1 8.02 -5.57 3.50
C GLY A 1 8.69 -4.59 4.44
N THR A 2 10.01 -4.66 4.62
CA THR A 2 10.79 -3.64 5.35
C THR A 2 10.65 -2.26 4.71
N ALA A 3 10.71 -2.21 3.38
CA ALA A 3 10.20 -1.12 2.57
C ALA A 3 8.84 -1.52 1.98
N THR A 4 8.04 -0.51 1.66
CA THR A 4 6.91 -0.65 0.74
C THR A 4 7.37 -0.14 -0.62
N THR A 5 7.12 -0.93 -1.65
CA THR A 5 7.30 -0.53 -3.05
C THR A 5 5.95 -0.59 -3.74
N ILE A 6 5.71 0.32 -4.67
CA ILE A 6 4.49 0.38 -5.47
C ILE A 6 4.92 0.55 -6.92
N ASP A 7 4.76 -0.48 -7.72
CA ASP A 7 5.15 -0.50 -9.14
C ASP A 7 3.92 -0.38 -10.03
N THR A 8 4.00 0.47 -11.06
CA THR A 8 2.92 0.62 -12.06
C THR A 8 3.28 -0.12 -13.33
N LEU A 9 2.38 -0.99 -13.77
CA LEU A 9 2.47 -1.66 -15.07
C LEU A 9 1.42 -1.08 -16.02
N GLY A 10 1.85 -0.62 -17.19
CA GLY A 10 0.94 -0.18 -18.25
C GLY A 10 0.21 -1.34 -18.93
N PRO A 11 -0.74 -1.08 -19.85
CA PRO A 11 -1.56 -2.10 -20.51
C PRO A 11 -0.77 -3.20 -21.26
N ARG A 12 0.49 -2.92 -21.64
CA ARG A 12 1.40 -3.89 -22.28
C ARG A 12 2.35 -4.55 -21.27
N LEU A 13 2.01 -4.54 -19.98
CA LEU A 13 2.83 -5.04 -18.87
C LEU A 13 4.24 -4.42 -18.81
N ARG A 14 4.37 -3.20 -19.33
CA ARG A 14 5.61 -2.43 -19.23
C ARG A 14 5.69 -1.77 -17.86
N PHE A 15 6.88 -1.82 -17.24
CA PHE A 15 7.15 -1.08 -16.02
C PHE A 15 7.25 0.42 -16.31
N GLU A 16 6.38 1.20 -15.68
CA GLU A 16 6.28 2.65 -15.88
C GLU A 16 6.97 3.44 -14.76
N GLY A 17 7.49 2.74 -13.75
CA GLY A 17 8.03 3.34 -12.54
C GLY A 17 7.16 3.07 -11.32
N GLY A 18 7.58 3.65 -10.20
CA GLY A 18 6.97 3.36 -8.91
C GLY A 18 7.41 4.27 -7.78
N LEU A 19 6.94 3.93 -6.59
CA LEU A 19 7.27 4.62 -5.34
C LEU A 19 8.02 3.66 -4.42
N ILE A 20 8.93 4.21 -3.63
CA ILE A 20 9.57 3.53 -2.51
C ILE A 20 9.31 4.39 -1.27
N LEU A 21 8.79 3.77 -0.22
CA LEU A 21 8.57 4.39 1.07
C LEU A 21 8.92 3.41 2.20
N PRO A 22 9.21 3.91 3.41
CA PRO A 22 9.43 3.02 4.55
C PRO A 22 8.24 2.09 4.74
N GLY A 23 8.49 0.82 5.06
CA GLY A 23 7.41 -0.11 5.40
C GLY A 23 6.72 0.30 6.71
N PRO A 24 5.51 -0.20 6.99
CA PRO A 24 4.73 0.19 8.17
C PRO A 24 5.52 0.01 9.48
N GLU A 25 6.24 -1.10 9.58
CA GLU A 25 7.04 -1.45 10.75
C GLU A 25 8.27 -0.55 10.91
N LEU A 26 8.91 -0.18 9.80
CA LEU A 26 10.02 0.76 9.79
C LEU A 26 9.55 2.17 10.17
N MET A 27 8.39 2.61 9.67
CA MET A 27 7.79 3.90 10.07
C MET A 27 7.55 3.95 11.57
N ARG A 28 6.95 2.88 12.13
CA ARG A 28 6.65 2.73 13.56
C ARG A 28 7.91 2.80 14.42
N THR A 29 8.92 2.02 14.04
CA THR A 29 10.22 1.97 14.74
C THR A 29 10.93 3.32 14.68
N THR A 30 10.92 3.97 13.50
CA THR A 30 11.58 5.27 13.31
C THR A 30 10.93 6.35 14.18
N LEU A 31 9.59 6.40 14.27
CA LEU A 31 8.92 7.37 15.14
C LEU A 31 9.33 7.21 16.60
N ALA A 32 9.37 5.98 17.12
CA ALA A 32 9.75 5.71 18.51
C ALA A 32 11.22 6.04 18.80
N GLN A 33 12.12 5.88 17.83
CA GLN A 33 13.55 6.09 18.01
C GLN A 33 14.00 7.52 17.74
N ALA A 34 13.40 8.18 16.74
CA ALA A 34 13.87 9.46 16.22
C ALA A 34 13.12 10.67 16.81
N THR A 35 12.16 10.45 17.71
CA THR A 35 11.40 11.53 18.35
C THR A 35 11.38 11.34 19.87
N ALA A 36 11.47 12.46 20.61
CA ALA A 36 11.36 12.39 22.06
C ALA A 36 9.91 12.06 22.47
N ASN A 37 9.76 11.12 23.40
CA ASN A 37 8.48 10.77 24.05
C ASN A 37 7.41 10.10 23.19
N LEU A 38 7.69 9.65 21.95
CA LEU A 38 6.76 8.77 21.24
C LEU A 38 7.00 7.30 21.60
N PRO A 39 5.94 6.53 21.93
CA PRO A 39 6.07 5.12 22.25
C PRO A 39 6.26 4.29 20.98
N GLN A 40 6.75 3.07 21.17
CA GLN A 40 6.61 2.01 20.16
C GLN A 40 5.12 1.60 20.06
N ALA A 41 4.39 2.31 19.20
CA ALA A 41 2.93 2.23 19.10
C ALA A 41 2.42 0.81 18.82
N GLN A 42 1.26 0.52 19.41
CA GLN A 42 0.50 -0.72 19.36
C GLN A 42 -0.98 -0.31 19.45
N GLY A 43 -1.79 -0.71 18.47
CA GLY A 43 -3.18 -0.30 18.44
C GLY A 43 -3.80 -0.47 17.06
N ALA A 44 -5.12 -0.29 17.00
CA ALA A 44 -5.87 -0.30 15.76
C ALA A 44 -6.00 1.11 15.18
N THR A 45 -6.29 1.17 13.88
CA THR A 45 -6.64 2.41 13.19
C THR A 45 -8.02 2.90 13.62
N ALA A 46 -8.20 4.22 13.70
CA ALA A 46 -9.50 4.83 13.98
C ALA A 46 -9.68 6.06 13.08
N ALA A 47 -10.94 6.45 12.78
CA ALA A 47 -11.21 7.64 11.98
C ALA A 47 -10.71 8.93 12.65
N TYR A 48 -10.84 9.01 13.98
CA TYR A 48 -10.40 10.13 14.80
C TYR A 48 -9.71 9.58 16.05
N PRO A 49 -8.43 9.19 15.96
CA PRO A 49 -7.70 8.66 17.11
C PRO A 49 -7.51 9.75 18.17
N THR A 50 -7.79 9.43 19.43
CA THR A 50 -7.68 10.36 20.57
C THR A 50 -6.51 10.05 21.50
N ASP A 51 -5.75 8.99 21.21
CA ASP A 51 -4.52 8.62 21.91
C ASP A 51 -3.34 8.48 20.95
N THR A 52 -2.13 8.59 21.49
CA THR A 52 -0.88 8.56 20.71
C THR A 52 -0.68 7.26 19.94
N HIS A 53 -1.09 6.11 20.50
CA HIS A 53 -0.87 4.82 19.84
C HIS A 53 -1.78 4.69 18.61
N GLY A 54 -3.05 5.04 18.76
CA GLY A 54 -4.02 5.12 17.67
C GLY A 54 -3.62 6.15 16.62
N ALA A 55 -3.08 7.30 17.03
CA ALA A 55 -2.63 8.35 16.11
C ALA A 55 -1.46 7.87 15.24
N ILE A 56 -0.47 7.20 15.83
CA ILE A 56 0.66 6.63 15.09
C ILE A 56 0.18 5.50 14.17
N ALA A 57 -0.62 4.55 14.68
CA ALA A 57 -1.13 3.44 13.88
C ALA A 57 -1.96 3.90 12.68
N THR A 58 -2.88 4.84 12.92
CA THR A 58 -3.73 5.45 11.87
C THR A 58 -2.88 6.24 10.88
N GLY A 59 -1.94 7.06 11.34
CA GLY A 59 -1.07 7.85 10.47
C GLY A 59 -0.21 6.99 9.53
N ILE A 60 0.36 5.88 10.05
CA ILE A 60 1.12 4.92 9.24
C ILE A 60 0.22 4.26 8.20
N ALA A 61 -0.94 3.74 8.60
CA ALA A 61 -1.87 3.10 7.67
C ALA A 61 -2.33 4.08 6.58
N ALA A 62 -2.67 5.31 6.96
CA ALA A 62 -3.08 6.38 6.04
C ALA A 62 -1.97 6.76 5.06
N ALA A 63 -0.72 6.86 5.51
CA ALA A 63 0.42 7.16 4.63
C ALA A 63 0.62 6.07 3.56
N GLN A 64 0.52 4.80 3.96
CA GLN A 64 0.69 3.66 3.06
C GLN A 64 -0.47 3.56 2.07
N ALA A 65 -1.70 3.63 2.57
CA ALA A 65 -2.92 3.62 1.74
C ALA A 65 -2.96 4.83 0.79
N GLY A 66 -2.55 6.00 1.26
CA GLY A 66 -2.48 7.23 0.46
C GLY A 66 -1.47 7.13 -0.67
N ALA A 67 -0.31 6.51 -0.46
CA ALA A 67 0.66 6.24 -1.52
C ALA A 67 0.07 5.33 -2.61
N VAL A 68 -0.68 4.29 -2.22
CA VAL A 68 -1.40 3.41 -3.16
C VAL A 68 -2.47 4.20 -3.92
N LEU A 69 -3.32 4.96 -3.22
CA LEU A 69 -4.36 5.78 -3.86
C LEU A 69 -3.77 6.78 -4.84
N ARG A 70 -2.68 7.47 -4.48
CA ARG A 70 -1.98 8.41 -5.36
C ARG A 70 -1.54 7.73 -6.65
N GLN A 71 -0.95 6.54 -6.57
CA GLN A 71 -0.48 5.82 -7.74
C GLN A 71 -1.65 5.27 -8.58
N TRP A 72 -2.71 4.81 -7.91
CA TRP A 72 -3.94 4.36 -8.56
C TRP A 72 -4.62 5.48 -9.36
N LEU A 73 -4.76 6.68 -8.78
CA LEU A 73 -5.30 7.86 -9.46
C LEU A 73 -4.41 8.29 -10.64
N THR A 74 -3.09 8.26 -10.46
CA THR A 74 -2.14 8.57 -11.55
C THR A 74 -2.31 7.61 -12.73
N GLY A 75 -2.44 6.31 -12.45
CA GLY A 75 -2.69 5.30 -13.49
C GLY A 75 -4.05 5.47 -14.17
N LEU A 76 -5.10 5.76 -13.39
CA LEU A 76 -6.44 6.05 -13.91
C LEU A 76 -6.43 7.25 -14.86
N GLU A 77 -5.81 8.35 -14.44
CA GLU A 77 -5.71 9.57 -15.24
C GLU A 77 -4.92 9.31 -16.54
N HIS A 78 -3.78 8.62 -16.44
CA HIS A 78 -2.91 8.40 -17.59
C HIS A 78 -3.48 7.40 -18.61
N TYR A 79 -4.14 6.32 -18.16
CA TYR A 79 -4.65 5.25 -19.03
C TYR A 79 -6.16 5.27 -19.27
N GLY A 80 -6.89 6.21 -18.66
CA GLY A 80 -8.35 6.32 -18.79
C GLY A 80 -9.13 5.13 -18.22
N SER A 81 -8.47 4.24 -17.48
CA SER A 81 -9.05 3.02 -16.90
C SER A 81 -8.49 2.75 -15.52
N PRO A 82 -9.31 2.27 -14.56
CA PRO A 82 -8.85 2.07 -13.20
C PRO A 82 -7.83 0.93 -13.13
N PRO A 83 -6.65 1.14 -12.51
CA PRO A 83 -5.68 0.08 -12.32
C PRO A 83 -6.24 -1.06 -11.46
N ARG A 84 -5.91 -2.29 -11.84
CA ARG A 84 -6.01 -3.44 -10.93
C ARG A 84 -4.89 -3.33 -9.89
N VAL A 85 -5.20 -3.69 -8.65
CA VAL A 85 -4.26 -3.56 -7.54
C VAL A 85 -3.92 -4.93 -7.00
N TYR A 86 -2.63 -5.21 -6.89
CA TYR A 86 -2.09 -6.42 -6.29
C TYR A 86 -1.31 -6.07 -5.03
N SER A 87 -1.35 -6.95 -4.03
CA SER A 87 -0.58 -6.81 -2.81
C SER A 87 0.25 -8.06 -2.53
N ALA A 88 1.41 -7.86 -1.91
CA ALA A 88 2.33 -8.94 -1.53
C ALA A 88 3.17 -8.53 -0.30
N GLY A 89 3.77 -9.53 0.34
CA GLY A 89 4.71 -9.36 1.44
C GLY A 89 4.09 -9.10 2.82
N GLY A 90 4.87 -9.37 3.87
CA GLY A 90 4.40 -9.41 5.26
C GLY A 90 3.93 -8.08 5.86
N GLY A 91 4.12 -6.95 5.17
CA GLY A 91 3.58 -5.66 5.63
C GLY A 91 2.10 -5.45 5.27
N TRP A 92 1.56 -6.25 4.34
CA TRP A 92 0.19 -6.08 3.85
C TRP A 92 -0.88 -6.18 4.94
N PRO A 93 -0.86 -7.17 5.87
CA PRO A 93 -1.89 -7.27 6.91
C PRO A 93 -2.05 -6.00 7.76
N ILE A 94 -0.97 -5.23 7.95
CA ILE A 94 -0.97 -4.01 8.77
C ILE A 94 -1.76 -2.88 8.09
N VAL A 95 -1.68 -2.78 6.76
CA VAL A 95 -2.24 -1.65 5.99
C VAL A 95 -3.50 -2.03 5.21
N ARG A 96 -3.86 -3.31 5.18
CA ARG A 96 -4.92 -3.89 4.35
C ARG A 96 -6.26 -3.17 4.53
N GLN A 97 -6.70 -3.00 5.78
CA GLN A 97 -8.02 -2.45 6.07
C GLN A 97 -8.16 -1.02 5.54
N GLU A 98 -7.19 -0.15 5.87
CA GLU A 98 -7.19 1.25 5.44
C GLU A 98 -7.09 1.38 3.91
N THR A 99 -6.23 0.56 3.28
CA THR A 99 -6.06 0.58 1.82
C THR A 99 -7.33 0.17 1.09
N ILE A 100 -8.00 -0.89 1.54
CA ILE A 100 -9.29 -1.34 0.97
C ILE A 100 -10.35 -0.25 1.13
N ALA A 101 -10.49 0.31 2.34
CA ALA A 101 -11.50 1.33 2.63
C ALA A 101 -11.28 2.58 1.76
N LEU A 102 -10.03 3.05 1.66
CA LEU A 102 -9.68 4.25 0.93
C LEU A 102 -9.90 4.09 -0.59
N LEU A 103 -9.45 2.98 -1.20
CA LEU A 103 -9.67 2.71 -2.62
C LEU A 103 -11.15 2.47 -2.95
N ALA A 104 -11.89 1.75 -2.10
CA ALA A 104 -13.33 1.58 -2.27
C ALA A 104 -14.06 2.93 -2.24
N ALA A 105 -13.71 3.80 -1.29
CA ALA A 105 -14.29 5.13 -1.20
C ALA A 105 -13.93 6.03 -2.40
N ALA A 106 -12.71 5.92 -2.93
CA ALA A 106 -12.31 6.63 -4.15
C ALA A 106 -13.08 6.14 -5.39
N GLN A 107 -13.17 4.82 -5.60
CA GLN A 107 -13.93 4.22 -6.69
C GLN A 107 -15.41 4.66 -6.65
N THR A 108 -16.05 4.59 -5.47
CA THR A 108 -17.43 5.04 -5.28
C THR A 108 -17.62 6.52 -5.63
N ARG A 109 -16.72 7.40 -5.16
CA ARG A 109 -16.80 8.86 -5.46
C ARG A 109 -16.64 9.17 -6.94
N LEU A 110 -15.89 8.36 -7.66
CA LEU A 110 -15.67 8.48 -9.11
C LEU A 110 -16.73 7.75 -9.95
N GLY A 111 -17.73 7.10 -9.32
CA GLY A 111 -18.73 6.32 -10.03
C GLY A 111 -18.19 5.04 -10.69
N LEU A 112 -17.07 4.53 -10.19
CA LEU A 112 -16.39 3.33 -10.71
C LEU A 112 -16.82 2.08 -9.92
N PRO A 113 -16.85 0.90 -10.56
CA PRO A 113 -17.07 -0.35 -9.86
C PRO A 113 -15.95 -0.59 -8.83
N ILE A 114 -16.31 -1.13 -7.66
CA ILE A 114 -15.32 -1.48 -6.64
C ILE A 114 -14.61 -2.75 -7.08
N THR A 115 -13.32 -2.63 -7.37
CA THR A 115 -12.44 -3.77 -7.64
C THR A 115 -11.67 -4.18 -6.39
N PRO A 116 -11.54 -5.48 -6.09
CA PRO A 116 -10.80 -5.95 -4.93
C PRO A 116 -9.28 -5.84 -5.16
N ILE A 117 -8.54 -5.75 -4.07
CA ILE A 117 -7.08 -5.89 -4.08
C ILE A 117 -6.74 -7.38 -4.04
N GLU A 118 -6.00 -7.86 -5.03
CA GLU A 118 -5.63 -9.27 -5.19
C GLU A 118 -4.32 -9.57 -4.43
N TRP A 119 -4.33 -10.59 -3.57
CA TRP A 119 -3.12 -11.03 -2.86
C TRP A 119 -2.30 -11.97 -3.75
N LEU A 120 -1.02 -11.65 -3.92
CA LEU A 120 -0.03 -12.50 -4.59
C LEU A 120 0.91 -13.10 -3.53
N PRO A 121 0.93 -14.44 -3.36
CA PRO A 121 1.67 -15.07 -2.28
C PRO A 121 3.18 -14.94 -2.43
N ALA A 122 3.71 -15.12 -3.64
CA ALA A 122 5.14 -15.15 -3.88
C ALA A 122 5.56 -14.57 -5.24
N PRO A 123 5.12 -13.36 -5.63
CA PRO A 123 5.30 -12.83 -6.98
C PRO A 123 6.77 -12.77 -7.43
N VAL A 124 7.70 -12.57 -6.49
CA VAL A 124 9.15 -12.58 -6.79
C VAL A 124 9.62 -13.99 -7.16
N LEU A 125 9.23 -15.02 -6.38
CA LEU A 125 9.61 -16.40 -6.65
C LEU A 125 8.92 -16.94 -7.91
N ASP A 126 7.64 -16.59 -8.10
CA ASP A 126 6.88 -16.93 -9.30
C ASP A 126 7.53 -16.33 -10.55
N GLY A 127 7.98 -15.07 -10.47
CA GLY A 127 8.72 -14.40 -11.54
C GLY A 127 10.07 -15.07 -11.84
N LEU A 128 10.84 -15.41 -10.79
CA LEU A 128 12.12 -16.13 -10.96
C LEU A 128 11.92 -17.52 -11.57
N ALA A 129 10.90 -18.26 -11.13
CA ALA A 129 10.56 -19.56 -11.70
C ALA A 129 10.20 -19.44 -13.19
N ARG A 130 9.43 -18.40 -13.56
CA ARG A 130 9.07 -18.13 -14.95
C ARG A 130 10.31 -17.84 -15.80
N LEU A 131 11.22 -16.99 -15.32
CA LEU A 131 12.47 -16.67 -16.01
C LEU A 131 13.39 -17.89 -16.18
N ALA A 132 13.38 -18.83 -15.22
CA ALA A 132 14.16 -20.06 -15.31
C ALA A 132 13.59 -21.03 -16.36
N CYS A 133 12.27 -21.04 -16.59
CA CYS A 133 11.63 -21.87 -17.63
C CYS A 133 11.71 -21.28 -19.05
N GLU A 134 12.13 -20.02 -19.19
CA GLU A 134 12.31 -19.34 -20.49
C GLU A 134 13.75 -19.42 -21.01
N GLN A 135 14.66 -20.06 -20.25
CA GLN A 135 16.04 -20.40 -20.64
C GLN A 135 16.12 -21.84 -21.13
#